data_AF-A0A7X7PDU1-F1
#
_entry.id   AF-A0A7X7PDU1-F1
#
_cell.length_a   1.000
_cell.length_b   1.000
_cell.length_c   1.000
_cell.angle_alpha   90.00
_cell.angle_beta   90.00
_cell.angle_gamma   90.00
#
_symmetry.space_group_name_H-M   'P 1'
#
loop_
_entity.id
_entity.type
_entity.pdbx_description
1 polymer ?
#
loop_
_entity_poly.entity_id
_entity_poly.type
_entity_poly.pdbx_seq_one_letter_code
_entity_poly.pdbx_strand_id
1 'polypeptide(L)' 'MFRTMMKSKIHRATVTHADLHYVGSVTVDQDLMDAADLLEGEQVCIVDINNGARLETYVIAG' A
#
# COMPACT_ATOMS: atom_id res chain seq x y z
N MET A 1 26.64 -9.37 0.79
CA MET A 1 25.41 -9.54 1.62
C MET A 1 24.58 -8.27 1.48
N PHE A 2 23.30 -8.40 1.14
CA PHE A 2 22.35 -7.28 1.07
C PHE A 2 21.35 -7.36 2.24
N ARG A 3 20.88 -6.21 2.74
CA ARG A 3 19.87 -6.11 3.80
C ARG A 3 18.59 -5.53 3.22
N THR A 4 17.44 -6.08 3.60
CA THR A 4 16.13 -5.47 3.32
C THR A 4 15.77 -4.55 4.48
N MET A 5 15.53 -3.28 4.18
CA MET A 5 15.14 -2.26 5.14
C MET A 5 13.75 -1.74 4.77
N MET A 6 13.02 -1.17 5.74
CA MET A 6 11.77 -0.47 5.45
C MET A 6 12.11 0.84 4.72
N LYS A 7 11.76 0.94 3.43
CA LYS A 7 11.94 2.15 2.62
C LYS A 7 11.01 3.26 3.11
N SER A 8 9.71 2.95 3.19
CA SER A 8 8.67 3.93 3.52
C SER A 8 7.43 3.29 4.14
N LYS A 9 6.50 4.12 4.64
CA LYS A 9 5.17 3.70 5.12
C LYS A 9 4.16 4.85 5.09
N ILE A 10 2.89 4.51 4.90
CA ILE A 10 1.74 5.36 5.22
C ILE A 10 1.14 4.83 6.52
N HIS A 11 1.19 5.61 7.59
CA HIS A 11 0.78 5.14 8.92
C HIS A 11 -0.69 5.47 9.21
N ARG A 12 -1.49 4.44 9.51
CA ARG A 12 -2.90 4.55 9.93
C ARG A 12 -3.81 5.24 8.91
N ALA A 13 -3.57 5.01 7.61
CA ALA A 13 -4.56 5.33 6.59
C ALA A 13 -5.87 4.58 6.84
N THR A 14 -6.97 5.17 6.40
CA THR A 14 -8.30 4.55 6.46
C THR A 14 -8.68 4.09 5.06
N VAL A 15 -9.14 2.84 4.95
CA VAL A 15 -9.67 2.31 3.68
C VAL A 15 -10.91 3.11 3.30
N THR A 16 -10.88 3.77 2.15
CA THR A 16 -11.99 4.60 1.63
C THR A 16 -12.92 3.82 0.72
N HIS A 17 -12.41 2.77 0.05
CA HIS A 17 -13.18 1.93 -0.88
C HIS A 17 -12.63 0.49 -0.91
N ALA A 18 -13.49 -0.48 -1.19
CA ALA A 18 -13.12 -1.88 -1.41
C ALA A 18 -14.09 -2.53 -2.40
N ASP A 19 -13.55 -3.14 -3.46
CA ASP A 19 -14.30 -3.85 -4.48
C ASP A 19 -13.72 -5.26 -4.65
N LEU A 20 -14.57 -6.29 -4.51
CA LEU A 20 -14.20 -7.69 -4.65
C LEU A 20 -13.81 -8.06 -6.10
N HIS A 21 -14.35 -7.33 -7.07
CA HIS A 21 -14.08 -7.55 -8.49
C HIS A 21 -12.93 -6.70 -9.02
N TYR A 22 -12.39 -5.79 -8.20
CA TYR A 22 -11.16 -5.08 -8.49
C TYR A 22 -9.95 -5.96 -8.21
N VAL A 23 -9.07 -6.11 -9.21
CA VAL A 23 -8.02 -7.13 -9.15
C VAL A 23 -6.68 -6.54 -8.70
N GLY A 24 -6.28 -6.98 -7.51
CA GLY A 24 -4.88 -7.29 -7.23
C GLY A 24 -3.94 -6.12 -6.98
N SER A 25 -4.45 -4.90 -6.79
CA SER A 25 -3.68 -3.71 -6.37
C SER A 25 -4.37 -2.94 -5.26
N VAL A 26 -3.69 -1.93 -4.72
CA VAL A 26 -4.27 -0.90 -3.86
C VAL A 26 -4.14 0.46 -4.54
N THR A 27 -5.25 1.17 -4.68
CA THR A 27 -5.25 2.56 -5.14
C THR A 27 -4.92 3.47 -3.96
N VAL A 28 -3.98 4.39 -4.14
CA VAL A 28 -3.56 5.35 -3.12
C VAL A 28 -3.48 6.75 -3.73
N ASP A 29 -3.94 7.74 -2.97
CA ASP A 29 -3.86 9.16 -3.34
C ASP A 29 -2.41 9.55 -3.71
N GLN A 30 -2.26 10.29 -4.82
CA GLN A 30 -0.95 10.70 -5.33
C GLN A 30 -0.11 11.46 -4.29
N ASP A 31 -0.73 12.32 -3.48
CA ASP A 31 -0.01 13.10 -2.46
C ASP A 31 0.56 12.18 -1.37
N LEU A 32 -0.16 11.09 -1.04
CA LEU A 32 0.33 10.09 -0.09
C LEU A 32 1.44 9.23 -0.68
N MET A 33 1.34 8.88 -1.96
CA MET A 33 2.41 8.17 -2.67
C MET A 33 3.69 9.00 -2.71
N ASP A 34 3.59 10.28 -3.08
CA ASP A 34 4.72 11.19 -3.15
C ASP A 34 5.35 11.41 -1.77
N ALA A 35 4.52 11.61 -0.74
CA ALA A 35 5.01 11.78 0.63
C ALA A 35 5.67 10.52 1.20
N ALA A 36 5.25 9.33 0.76
CA ALA A 36 5.82 8.04 1.13
C ALA A 36 6.85 7.53 0.13
N ASP A 37 7.28 8.31 -0.86
CA ASP A 37 8.21 7.88 -1.91
C ASP A 37 7.81 6.52 -2.52
N LEU A 38 6.54 6.36 -2.93
CA LEU A 38 6.02 5.16 -3.57
C LEU A 38 5.88 5.37 -5.07
N LEU A 39 6.29 4.38 -5.86
CA LEU A 39 6.11 4.38 -7.31
C LEU A 39 4.93 3.48 -7.71
N GLU A 40 4.23 3.84 -8.79
CA GLU A 40 3.22 2.94 -9.37
C GLU A 40 3.86 1.58 -9.73
N GLY A 41 3.17 0.50 -9.38
CA GLY A 41 3.66 -0.86 -9.53
C GLY A 41 4.64 -1.31 -8.44
N GLU A 42 5.01 -0.46 -7.48
CA GLU A 42 5.87 -0.86 -6.36
C GLU A 42 5.14 -1.83 -5.43
N GLN A 43 5.84 -2.91 -5.04
CA GLN A 43 5.30 -3.88 -4.09
C GLN A 43 5.14 -3.24 -2.71
N VAL A 44 3.96 -3.42 -2.12
CA VAL A 44 3.60 -2.90 -0.79
C VAL A 44 3.04 -4.00 0.09
N CYS A 45 3.24 -3.83 1.40
CA CYS A 45 2.63 -4.66 2.42
C CYS A 45 1.49 -3.89 3.10
N ILE A 46 0.29 -4.46 3.11
CA ILE A 46 -0.88 -3.92 3.82
C ILE A 46 -1.05 -4.68 5.12
N VAL A 47 -1.15 -3.96 6.24
CA VAL A 47 -1.40 -4.50 7.57
C VAL A 47 -2.68 -3.90 8.13
N ASP A 48 -3.77 -4.67 8.12
CA ASP A 48 -5.08 -4.23 8.62
C ASP A 48 -5.11 -4.33 10.15
N ILE A 49 -5.26 -3.18 10.80
CA ILE A 49 -5.25 -3.06 12.27
C ILE A 49 -6.56 -3.58 12.89
N ASN A 50 -7.66 -3.61 12.14
CA ASN A 50 -8.98 -4.01 12.65
C ASN A 50 -9.12 -5.52 12.76
N ASN A 51 -8.57 -6.28 11.81
CA ASN A 51 -8.74 -7.74 11.74
C ASN A 51 -7.40 -8.52 11.71
N GLY A 52 -6.26 -7.83 11.61
CA GLY A 52 -4.93 -8.46 11.58
C GLY A 52 -4.53 -9.07 10.23
N ALA A 53 -5.32 -8.89 9.17
CA ALA A 53 -4.98 -9.36 7.83
C ALA A 53 -3.68 -8.71 7.33
N ARG A 54 -2.88 -9.50 6.61
CA ARG A 54 -1.61 -9.06 6.03
C ARG A 54 -1.58 -9.46 4.56
N LEU A 55 -1.46 -8.48 3.68
CA LEU A 55 -1.46 -8.69 2.23
C LEU A 55 -0.20 -8.11 1.62
N GLU A 56 0.26 -8.73 0.54
CA GLU A 56 1.29 -8.19 -0.35
C GLU A 56 0.66 -7.98 -1.72
N THR A 57 0.86 -6.79 -2.27
CA THR A 57 0.27 -6.35 -3.54
C THR A 57 1.13 -5.23 -4.13
N TYR A 58 0.64 -4.52 -5.14
CA TYR A 58 1.29 -3.34 -5.70
C TYR A 58 0.36 -2.12 -5.65
N VAL A 59 0.95 -0.93 -5.66
CA VAL A 59 0.21 0.34 -5.60
C VAL A 59 -0.04 0.93 -6.99
N ILE A 60 -1.19 1.59 -7.18
CA ILE A 60 -1.53 2.43 -8.35
C ILE A 60 -2.02 3.79 -7.81
N ALA A 61 -1.73 4.89 -8.51
CA ALA A 61 -2.26 6.19 -8.11
C ALA A 61 -3.77 6.31 -8.39
N GLY A 62 -4.52 6.96 -7.49
CA GLY A 62 -5.92 7.32 -7.72
C GLY A 62 -6.73 7.63 -6.47
#